data_AF-A0A5M8RW38-F1
#
_entry.id   AF-A0A5M8RW38-F1
#
_cell.length_a   1.000
_cell.length_b   1.000
_cell.length_c   1.000
_cell.angle_alpha   90.00
_cell.angle_beta   90.00
_cell.angle_gamma   90.00
#
_symmetry.space_group_name_H-M   'P 1'
#
loop_
_entity.id
_entity.type
_entity.pdbx_description
1 polymer ?
#
loop_
_entity_poly.entity_id
_entity_poly.type
_entity_poly.pdbx_seq_one_letter_code
_entity_poly.pdbx_strand_id
1 'polypeptide(L)'
;MYPNFNAYPPASSYIPEDMHDPYRPYYEQRIYEPYEGQIITAPANTRFWRRGTEVFLHSSAIDPSGREMLYIVYPIRRQNNVCSLRAVAISANEYRGMQRHEF
;
A
#
# COMPACT_ATOMS: atom_id res chain seq x y z
N MET A 1 22.52 41.01 -23.66
CA MET A 1 21.55 39.98 -23.20
C MET A 1 21.90 38.68 -23.88
N TYR A 2 22.49 37.74 -23.15
CA TYR A 2 22.77 36.38 -23.63
C TYR A 2 21.78 35.41 -22.96
N PRO A 3 21.21 34.44 -23.69
CA PRO A 3 20.34 33.43 -23.11
C PRO A 3 21.17 32.29 -22.48
N ASN A 4 20.92 32.00 -21.20
CA ASN A 4 21.47 30.83 -20.51
C ASN A 4 20.55 29.62 -20.75
N PHE A 5 20.93 28.77 -21.71
CA PHE A 5 20.47 27.38 -21.79
C PHE A 5 21.46 26.52 -20.99
N ASN A 6 21.14 26.17 -19.75
CA ASN A 6 21.89 25.13 -19.04
C ASN A 6 21.23 23.77 -19.29
N ALA A 7 21.72 23.12 -20.35
CA ALA A 7 21.62 21.68 -20.53
C ALA A 7 22.62 21.00 -19.59
N TYR A 8 22.14 20.18 -18.65
CA TYR A 8 23.01 19.28 -17.88
C TYR A 8 23.30 18.01 -18.71
N PRO A 9 24.57 17.60 -18.85
CA PRO A 9 24.97 16.44 -19.66
C PRO A 9 24.76 15.10 -18.90
N PRO A 10 24.64 13.97 -19.61
CA PRO A 10 24.49 12.64 -19.01
C PRO A 10 25.86 11.98 -18.78
N ALA A 11 25.98 11.25 -17.66
CA ALA A 11 26.95 10.20 -17.29
C ALA A 11 27.27 10.38 -15.78
N SER A 12 27.46 9.36 -14.95
CA SER A 12 28.06 8.06 -15.19
C SER A 12 27.60 7.12 -14.07
N SER A 13 27.42 5.86 -14.43
CA SER A 13 27.19 4.70 -13.57
C SER A 13 28.22 4.61 -12.44
N TYR A 14 27.76 4.86 -11.22
CA TYR A 14 28.29 4.23 -10.03
C TYR A 14 27.06 3.72 -9.29
N ILE A 15 26.84 2.40 -9.34
CA ILE A 15 25.86 1.73 -8.49
C ILE A 15 26.63 1.48 -7.19
N PRO A 16 26.41 2.20 -6.10
CA PRO A 16 26.82 1.69 -4.80
C PRO A 16 25.93 0.48 -4.57
N GLU A 17 26.54 -0.70 -4.43
CA GLU A 17 25.90 -1.85 -3.80
C GLU A 17 25.36 -1.38 -2.46
N ASP A 18 24.06 -1.12 -2.43
CA ASP A 18 23.38 -0.53 -1.28
C ASP A 18 23.50 -1.56 -0.16
N MET A 19 24.34 -1.21 0.82
CA MET A 19 24.51 -1.96 2.05
C MET A 19 23.13 -2.32 2.59
N HIS A 20 22.88 -3.62 2.69
CA HIS A 20 21.69 -4.18 3.30
C HIS A 20 21.72 -3.83 4.79
N ASP A 21 21.25 -2.62 5.12
CA ASP A 21 21.06 -2.16 6.49
C ASP A 21 19.75 -2.80 7.01
N PRO A 22 19.82 -3.80 7.91
CA PRO A 22 18.63 -4.48 8.41
C PRO A 22 17.76 -3.60 9.32
N TYR A 23 18.20 -2.37 9.64
CA TYR A 23 17.47 -1.42 10.48
C TYR A 23 16.88 -0.23 9.72
N ARG A 24 17.10 -0.11 8.41
CA ARG A 24 16.34 0.88 7.63
C ARG A 24 14.92 0.36 7.44
N PRO A 25 13.88 1.08 7.93
CA PRO A 25 12.53 0.76 7.52
C PRO A 25 12.53 0.88 6.00
N TYR A 26 12.27 -0.24 5.32
CA TYR A 26 12.00 -0.26 3.89
C TYR A 26 10.93 0.82 3.64
N TYR A 27 11.35 1.98 3.13
CA TYR A 27 10.47 2.98 2.54
C TYR A 27 9.96 2.41 1.21
N GLU A 28 9.39 1.21 1.24
CA GLU A 28 8.44 0.80 0.23
C GLU A 28 7.40 1.92 0.16
N GLN A 29 7.06 2.34 -1.05
CA GLN A 29 6.05 3.36 -1.31
C GLN A 29 4.69 2.88 -0.78
N ARG A 30 4.46 3.06 0.52
CA ARG A 30 3.19 2.76 1.16
C ARG A 30 2.20 3.80 0.68
N ILE A 31 1.00 3.34 0.33
CA ILE A 31 -0.13 4.20 -0.06
C ILE A 31 -0.95 4.65 1.17
N TYR A 32 -0.43 4.40 2.37
CA TYR A 32 -1.05 4.70 3.67
C TYR A 32 0.02 4.91 4.73
N GLU A 33 -0.37 5.63 5.80
CA GLU A 33 0.44 5.78 7.00
C GLU A 33 0.16 4.64 7.99
N PRO A 34 1.20 4.00 8.58
CA PRO A 34 1.04 2.76 9.34
C PRO A 34 0.37 2.92 10.71
N TYR A 35 0.43 4.11 11.33
CA TYR A 35 -0.02 4.39 12.70
C TYR A 35 -1.17 5.40 12.77
N GLU A 36 -1.65 5.87 11.63
CA GLU A 36 -2.74 6.84 11.54
C GLU A 36 -3.94 6.22 10.84
N GLY A 37 -5.13 6.42 11.42
CA GLY A 37 -6.37 5.97 10.80
C GLY A 37 -6.70 6.84 9.58
N GLN A 38 -6.89 6.23 8.41
CA GLN A 38 -7.09 6.95 7.15
C GLN A 38 -8.24 6.35 6.34
N ILE A 39 -9.07 7.22 5.76
CA ILE A 39 -10.03 6.81 4.72
C ILE A 39 -9.27 6.84 3.39
N ILE A 40 -9.18 5.68 2.75
CA ILE A 40 -8.44 5.48 1.52
C ILE A 40 -9.29 4.71 0.50
N THR A 41 -9.05 4.99 -0.77
CA THR A 41 -9.69 4.25 -1.86
C THR A 41 -8.96 2.92 -2.07
N ALA A 42 -9.67 1.81 -1.97
CA ALA A 42 -9.11 0.48 -2.17
C ALA A 42 -8.48 0.34 -3.57
N PRO A 43 -7.18 0.00 -3.67
CA PRO A 43 -6.44 0.04 -4.94
C PRO A 43 -6.73 -1.18 -5.83
N ALA A 44 -7.19 -2.28 -5.24
CA ALA A 44 -7.41 -3.55 -5.93
C ALA A 44 -8.72 -4.23 -5.50
N ASN A 45 -9.14 -5.19 -6.31
CA ASN A 45 -10.22 -6.11 -5.95
C ASN A 45 -9.69 -7.12 -4.94
N THR A 46 -10.48 -7.39 -3.90
CA THR A 46 -10.22 -8.45 -2.93
C THR A 46 -11.47 -9.30 -2.77
N ARG A 47 -11.40 -10.35 -1.96
CA ARG A 47 -12.59 -11.11 -1.55
C ARG A 47 -13.59 -10.30 -0.70
N PHE A 48 -13.19 -9.11 -0.22
CA PHE A 48 -13.99 -8.29 0.70
C PHE A 48 -14.65 -7.09 0.02
N TRP A 49 -13.99 -6.49 -0.97
CA TRP A 49 -14.44 -5.27 -1.66
C TRP A 49 -13.93 -5.21 -3.10
N ARG A 50 -14.50 -4.28 -3.87
CA ARG A 50 -14.02 -3.95 -5.22
C ARG A 50 -13.03 -2.79 -5.18
N ARG A 51 -12.14 -2.71 -6.16
CA ARG A 51 -11.32 -1.53 -6.42
C ARG A 51 -12.21 -0.28 -6.48
N GLY A 52 -11.78 0.80 -5.85
CA GLY A 52 -12.55 2.04 -5.77
C GLY A 52 -13.45 2.14 -4.53
N THR A 53 -13.60 1.07 -3.75
CA THR A 53 -14.36 1.13 -2.49
C THR A 53 -13.60 2.00 -1.48
N GLU A 54 -14.28 2.97 -0.87
CA GLU A 54 -13.70 3.71 0.26
C GLU A 54 -13.67 2.80 1.49
N VAL A 55 -12.48 2.68 2.08
CA VAL A 55 -12.24 1.87 3.28
C VAL A 55 -11.51 2.72 4.31
N PHE A 56 -11.72 2.40 5.58
CA PHE A 56 -10.95 2.98 6.68
C PHE A 56 -9.82 2.02 7.06
N LEU A 57 -8.59 2.39 6.75
CA LEU A 57 -7.40 1.71 7.24
C LEU A 57 -7.11 2.22 8.65
N HIS A 58 -7.19 1.33 9.65
CA HIS A 58 -6.99 1.70 11.05
C HIS A 58 -5.50 1.70 11.43
N SER A 59 -4.80 0.63 11.08
CA SER A 59 -3.38 0.44 11.40
C SER A 59 -2.76 -0.69 10.57
N SER A 60 -1.44 -0.82 10.64
CA SER A 60 -0.67 -1.94 10.09
C SER A 60 0.23 -2.58 11.16
N ALA A 61 0.49 -3.87 11.02
CA ALA A 61 1.44 -4.60 11.87
C ALA A 61 2.20 -5.66 11.05
N ILE A 62 3.43 -5.94 11.43
CA ILE A 62 4.20 -7.06 10.87
C ILE A 62 3.89 -8.32 11.66
N ASP A 63 3.41 -9.36 10.98
CA ASP A 63 3.15 -10.65 11.60
C ASP A 63 4.48 -11.40 11.91
N PRO A 64 4.48 -12.47 12.72
CA PRO A 64 5.69 -13.22 13.04
C PRO A 64 6.41 -13.84 11.83
N SER A 65 5.75 -13.92 10.67
CA SER A 65 6.34 -14.40 9.41
C SER A 65 6.94 -13.28 8.56
N GLY A 66 6.97 -12.04 9.08
CA GLY A 66 7.50 -10.87 8.38
C GLY A 66 6.52 -10.24 7.39
N ARG A 67 5.24 -10.65 7.36
CA ARG A 67 4.24 -10.10 6.44
C ARG A 67 3.56 -8.90 7.07
N GLU A 68 3.47 -7.81 6.30
CA GLU A 68 2.67 -6.65 6.69
C GLU A 68 1.17 -6.98 6.57
N MET A 69 0.46 -6.81 7.68
CA MET A 69 -0.98 -7.02 7.83
C MET A 69 -1.65 -5.68 8.07
N LEU A 70 -2.76 -5.44 7.38
CA LEU A 70 -3.57 -4.22 7.46
C LEU A 70 -4.89 -4.50 8.14
N TYR A 71 -5.24 -3.67 9.11
CA TYR A 71 -6.51 -3.72 9.81
C TYR A 71 -7.46 -2.69 9.19
N ILE A 72 -8.44 -3.17 8.45
CA ILE A 72 -9.30 -2.35 7.59
C ILE A 72 -10.76 -2.51 7.98
N VAL A 73 -11.48 -1.40 8.08
CA VAL A 73 -12.94 -1.35 8.21
C VAL A 73 -13.55 -0.92 6.88
N TYR A 74 -14.57 -1.64 6.41
CA TYR A 74 -15.18 -1.38 5.10
C TYR A 74 -16.71 -1.53 5.14
N PRO A 75 -17.43 -0.80 4.27
CA PRO A 75 -18.88 -0.90 4.18
C PRO A 75 -19.32 -2.16 3.44
N ILE A 76 -20.41 -2.76 3.89
CA ILE A 76 -21.13 -3.82 3.17
C ILE A 76 -22.62 -3.51 3.10
N ARG A 77 -23.24 -3.89 1.98
CA ARG A 77 -24.70 -3.86 1.80
C ARG A 77 -25.24 -5.28 1.85
N ARG A 78 -26.12 -5.59 2.81
CA ARG A 78 -26.81 -6.88 2.88
C ARG A 78 -28.04 -6.89 1.97
N GLN A 79 -28.59 -8.08 1.72
CA GLN A 79 -29.75 -8.31 0.82
C GLN A 79 -30.99 -7.48 1.17
N ASN A 80 -31.13 -7.03 2.43
CA ASN A 80 -32.26 -6.22 2.89
C ASN A 80 -31.95 -4.70 2.89
N ASN A 81 -31.00 -4.24 2.09
CA ASN A 81 -30.53 -2.84 2.06
C ASN A 81 -29.98 -2.29 3.39
N VAL A 82 -29.68 -3.17 4.35
CA VAL A 82 -29.01 -2.78 5.58
C VAL A 82 -27.52 -2.55 5.28
N CYS A 83 -27.05 -1.33 5.56
CA CYS A 83 -25.65 -0.97 5.55
C CYS A 83 -25.01 -1.39 6.89
N SER A 84 -23.89 -2.09 6.82
CA SER A 84 -23.10 -2.43 8.01
C SER A 84 -21.62 -2.27 7.71
N LEU A 85 -20.82 -2.06 8.76
CA LEU A 85 -19.37 -2.03 8.68
C LEU A 85 -18.81 -3.39 9.09
N ARG A 86 -17.74 -3.84 8.43
CA ARG A 86 -16.97 -5.02 8.84
C ARG A 86 -15.50 -4.65 8.96
N ALA A 87 -14.83 -5.26 9.92
CA ALA A 87 -13.39 -5.18 10.09
C ALA A 87 -12.72 -6.46 9.59
N VAL A 88 -11.52 -6.33 9.03
CA VAL A 88 -10.72 -7.46 8.55
C VAL A 88 -9.23 -7.18 8.71
N ALA A 89 -8.45 -8.25 8.93
CA ALA A 89 -7.00 -8.24 8.76
C ALA A 89 -6.66 -8.86 7.41
N ILE A 90 -5.94 -8.12 6.56
CA ILE A 90 -5.56 -8.54 5.20
C ILE A 90 -4.08 -8.27 4.98
N SER A 91 -3.37 -9.11 4.21
CA SER A 91 -1.97 -8.82 3.89
C SER A 91 -1.86 -7.57 3.01
N ALA A 92 -0.79 -6.79 3.17
CA ALA A 92 -0.52 -5.63 2.33
C ALA A 92 -0.43 -6.00 0.84
N ASN A 93 0.09 -7.19 0.53
CA ASN A 93 0.16 -7.71 -0.84
C ASN A 93 -1.23 -7.98 -1.43
N GLU A 94 -2.12 -8.63 -0.68
CA GLU A 94 -3.50 -8.84 -1.11
C GLU A 94 -4.24 -7.50 -1.26
N TYR A 95 -4.04 -6.56 -0.32
CA TYR A 95 -4.61 -5.22 -0.40
C TYR A 95 -4.17 -4.48 -1.67
N ARG A 96 -2.89 -4.58 -2.04
CA ARG A 96 -2.30 -4.01 -3.27
C ARG A 96 -2.68 -4.79 -4.54
N GLY A 97 -3.35 -5.93 -4.44
CA GLY A 97 -3.66 -6.80 -5.58
C GLY A 97 -2.46 -7.57 -6.14
N MET A 98 -1.39 -7.72 -5.35
CA MET A 98 -0.14 -8.40 -5.72
C MET A 98 -0.19 -9.91 -5.47
N GLN A 99 -1.37 -10.52 -5.32
CA GLN A 99 -1.48 -11.97 -5.20
C GLN A 99 -0.98 -12.63 -6.49
N ARG A 100 0.07 -13.45 -6.38
CA ARG A 100 0.48 -14.38 -7.42
C ARG A 100 -0.71 -15.28 -7.72
N HIS A 101 -1.21 -15.22 -8.95
CA HIS A 101 -2.11 -16.26 -9.45
C HIS A 101 -1.25 -17.53 -9.57
N GLU A 102 -1.32 -18.40 -8.55
CA GLU A 102 -0.92 -19.79 -8.74
C GLU A 102 -2.08 -20.46 -9.47
N PHE A 103 -1.81 -20.81 -10.74
CA PHE A 103 -2.70 -21.60 -11.60
C PHE A 103 -2.52 -23.09 -11.31
#